data_AF-A0A1I5CM39-F1
#
_entry.id   AF-A0A1I5CM39-F1
#
_cell.length_a   1.000
_cell.length_b   1.000
_cell.length_c   1.000
_cell.angle_alpha   90.00
_cell.angle_beta   90.00
_cell.angle_gamma   90.00
#
_symmetry.space_group_name_H-M   'P 1'
#
loop_
_entity.id
_entity.type
_entity.pdbx_description
1 polymer ?
#
loop_
_entity_poly.entity_id
_entity_poly.type
_entity_poly.pdbx_seq_one_letter_code
_entity_poly.pdbx_strand_id
1 'polypeptide(L)'
;MAHDSSVEGPGRRPPQVLGVFAHPDDETLGAGGTLAKYASAGAEVSVVAFTRGGAGQIRDAAVATRATLGAVRERELEAAGKELGLARTRCLDHPDGGLAAVDGRVLAEQASELLGEFAPDVVVTFGPDGFSGHPDHTAVGAAVTAACSELRSRRPIRLFHCHLPRSRMLLRDRLAEWVVELTSRFTGSRDFVRALSVFSRETTALGYAADFVSVEWFPSGTYLMEQGEEATTMHFLLSGSVEIRREGADGRVRVVDRSGPGEFVGETGIATGRPRNAHVVAVDDVTSLVFLAAGPPSVDRQRDDAVPLLTRSLPSGDLVDARVSACIDVTDFVGHKIRATAAHRSQYPIDPAMFPDSILREMFGVEYFVQVLPERELDRSLFGS
;
A
#
# COMPACT_ATOMS: atom_id res chain seq x y z
N MET A 1 8.96 47.59 8.28
CA MET A 1 7.72 47.83 7.52
C MET A 1 7.06 46.46 7.37
N ALA A 2 6.32 45.99 8.37
CA ALA A 2 4.92 46.30 8.66
C ALA A 2 4.00 46.05 7.47
N HIS A 3 3.21 44.97 7.61
CA HIS A 3 1.96 44.60 6.95
C HIS A 3 1.89 44.60 5.42
N ASP A 4 1.63 43.40 4.87
CA ASP A 4 0.33 43.24 4.23
C ASP A 4 -0.29 41.89 4.61
N SER A 5 -1.29 42.01 5.48
CA SER A 5 -2.17 40.98 5.96
C SER A 5 -3.57 41.47 5.60
N SER A 6 -4.14 41.02 4.49
CA SER A 6 -5.58 40.81 4.31
C SER A 6 -5.96 40.65 2.85
N VAL A 7 -6.34 39.43 2.45
CA VAL A 7 -7.58 39.22 1.69
C VAL A 7 -8.20 37.90 2.17
N GLU A 8 -8.71 37.88 3.41
CA GLU A 8 -9.74 36.91 3.78
C GLU A 8 -11.05 37.36 3.13
N GLY A 9 -11.48 36.62 2.11
CA GLY A 9 -12.86 36.70 1.62
C GLY A 9 -13.85 36.27 2.71
N PRO A 10 -15.16 36.48 2.51
CA PRO A 10 -16.15 36.26 3.56
C PRO A 10 -16.07 34.82 4.11
N GLY A 11 -15.80 34.71 5.41
CA GLY A 11 -15.88 33.57 6.34
C GLY A 11 -16.38 32.23 5.80
N ARG A 12 -15.67 31.63 4.84
CA ARG A 12 -16.03 30.33 4.29
C ARG A 12 -15.39 29.27 5.20
N ARG A 13 -16.25 28.44 5.81
CA ARG A 13 -15.78 27.34 6.67
C ARG A 13 -14.71 26.49 5.96
N PRO A 14 -13.72 25.94 6.68
CA PRO A 14 -12.76 25.02 6.10
C PRO A 14 -13.46 23.90 5.31
N PRO A 15 -12.95 23.51 4.12
CA PRO A 15 -13.48 22.37 3.39
C PRO A 15 -13.52 21.13 4.29
N GLN A 16 -14.64 20.43 4.30
CA GLN A 16 -14.84 19.25 5.14
C GLN A 16 -14.63 17.99 4.30
N VAL A 17 -13.65 17.17 4.67
CA VAL A 17 -13.34 15.89 4.00
C VAL A 17 -13.62 14.75 4.97
N LEU A 18 -14.41 13.77 4.52
CA LEU A 18 -14.73 12.58 5.31
C LEU A 18 -14.27 11.31 4.59
N GLY A 19 -13.34 10.59 5.20
CA GLY A 19 -13.02 9.21 4.82
C GLY A 19 -13.96 8.24 5.54
N VAL A 20 -14.58 7.31 4.82
CA VAL A 20 -15.47 6.30 5.39
C VAL A 20 -15.04 4.91 4.91
N PHE A 21 -14.56 4.09 5.85
CA PHE A 21 -13.92 2.80 5.58
C PHE A 21 -14.48 1.67 6.46
N ALA A 22 -14.06 0.43 6.21
CA ALA A 22 -14.56 -0.73 6.92
C ALA A 22 -13.78 -0.97 8.21
N HIS A 23 -12.45 -0.89 8.13
CA HIS A 23 -11.54 -1.25 9.22
C HIS A 23 -10.52 -0.13 9.48
N PRO A 24 -9.98 -0.04 10.70
CA PRO A 24 -8.78 0.74 10.98
C PRO A 24 -7.59 0.24 10.16
N ASP A 25 -6.96 1.12 9.37
CA ASP A 25 -5.83 0.95 8.41
C ASP A 25 -6.17 1.24 6.96
N ASP A 26 -7.41 0.95 6.56
CA ASP A 26 -7.95 1.21 5.23
C ASP A 26 -7.75 2.66 4.79
N GLU A 27 -7.93 3.61 5.72
CA GLU A 27 -7.77 5.04 5.43
C GLU A 27 -6.34 5.37 5.05
N THR A 28 -5.38 4.73 5.71
CA THR A 28 -3.95 4.96 5.53
C THR A 28 -3.52 4.32 4.21
N LEU A 29 -3.93 3.08 3.94
CA LEU A 29 -3.57 2.36 2.72
C LEU A 29 -4.19 3.00 1.49
N GLY A 30 -5.50 3.25 1.52
CA GLY A 30 -6.27 3.71 0.38
C GLY A 30 -6.08 5.20 0.05
N ALA A 31 -5.98 6.06 1.06
CA ALA A 31 -6.01 7.51 0.85
C ALA A 31 -5.09 8.32 1.80
N GLY A 32 -4.20 7.69 2.56
CA GLY A 32 -3.46 8.35 3.64
C GLY A 32 -2.67 9.58 3.18
N GLY A 33 -2.03 9.51 2.02
CA GLY A 33 -1.28 10.65 1.46
C GLY A 33 -2.21 11.80 1.08
N THR A 34 -3.35 11.50 0.47
CA THR A 34 -4.37 12.46 0.06
C THR A 34 -5.00 13.15 1.27
N LEU A 35 -5.35 12.37 2.30
CA LEU A 35 -5.91 12.89 3.55
C LEU A 35 -4.92 13.85 4.22
N ALA A 36 -3.65 13.46 4.34
CA ALA A 36 -2.60 14.31 4.91
C ALA A 36 -2.35 15.59 4.10
N LYS A 37 -2.36 15.47 2.76
CA LYS A 37 -2.22 16.60 1.85
C LYS A 37 -3.31 17.64 2.06
N TYR A 38 -4.58 17.21 2.12
CA TYR A 38 -5.70 18.14 2.29
C TYR A 38 -5.80 18.70 3.70
N ALA A 39 -5.48 17.91 4.73
CA ALA A 39 -5.37 18.41 6.10
C ALA A 39 -4.32 19.54 6.20
N SER A 40 -3.14 19.33 5.61
CA SER A 40 -2.07 20.33 5.58
C SER A 40 -2.42 21.58 4.74
N ALA A 41 -3.34 21.45 3.78
CA ALA A 41 -3.89 22.54 3.00
C ALA A 41 -5.03 23.31 3.71
N GLY A 42 -5.35 22.96 4.95
CA GLY A 42 -6.36 23.64 5.78
C GLY A 42 -7.77 23.08 5.67
N ALA A 43 -7.97 21.89 5.09
CA ALA A 43 -9.23 21.17 5.19
C ALA A 43 -9.40 20.53 6.57
N GLU A 44 -10.63 20.46 7.08
CA GLU A 44 -10.94 19.63 8.25
C GLU A 44 -11.21 18.21 7.74
N VAL A 45 -10.28 17.30 8.05
CA VAL A 45 -10.34 15.92 7.57
C VAL A 45 -10.71 14.99 8.72
N SER A 46 -11.75 14.18 8.55
CA SER A 46 -12.19 13.18 9.52
C SER A 46 -12.25 11.80 8.89
N VAL A 47 -12.05 10.75 9.70
CA VAL A 47 -12.17 9.35 9.26
C VAL A 47 -13.12 8.58 10.16
N VAL A 48 -13.99 7.77 9.55
CA VAL A 48 -14.84 6.80 10.25
C VAL A 48 -14.59 5.41 9.71
N ALA A 49 -14.29 4.46 10.60
CA ALA A 49 -14.29 3.03 10.30
C ALA A 49 -15.58 2.39 10.81
N PHE A 50 -16.24 1.56 10.00
CA PHE A 50 -17.48 0.89 10.40
C PHE A 50 -17.26 -0.19 11.48
N THR A 51 -16.04 -0.68 11.63
CA THR A 51 -15.68 -1.66 12.65
C THR A 51 -14.45 -1.21 13.45
N ARG A 52 -14.09 -2.00 14.47
CA ARG A 52 -12.80 -1.88 15.18
C ARG A 52 -11.72 -2.83 14.67
N GLY A 53 -11.95 -3.59 13.59
CA GLY A 53 -10.94 -4.53 13.07
C GLY A 53 -10.58 -5.69 14.03
N GLY A 54 -11.49 -6.10 14.91
CA GLY A 54 -11.21 -7.08 15.97
C GLY A 54 -11.05 -8.54 15.50
N ALA A 55 -11.36 -8.84 14.23
CA ALA A 55 -11.23 -10.16 13.61
C ALA A 55 -9.90 -10.31 12.83
N GLY A 56 -9.22 -9.21 12.51
CA GLY A 56 -7.91 -9.21 11.82
C GLY A 56 -6.79 -10.01 12.49
N GLN A 57 -5.71 -10.24 11.73
CA GLN A 57 -4.50 -10.89 12.24
C GLN A 57 -3.73 -9.97 13.21
N ILE A 58 -3.16 -10.56 14.26
CA ILE A 58 -2.24 -9.88 15.18
C ILE A 58 -0.81 -10.23 14.74
N ARG A 59 -0.07 -9.26 14.21
CA ARG A 59 1.31 -9.45 13.71
C ARG A 59 2.37 -9.11 14.76
N ASP A 60 2.00 -8.34 15.78
CA ASP A 60 2.84 -8.12 16.97
C ASP A 60 2.11 -8.63 18.22
N ALA A 61 2.54 -9.79 18.73
CA ALA A 61 1.96 -10.39 19.92
C ALA A 61 2.19 -9.56 21.20
N ALA A 62 3.10 -8.57 21.17
CA ALA A 62 3.35 -7.71 22.32
C ALA A 62 2.29 -6.61 22.49
N VAL A 63 1.51 -6.30 21.45
CA VAL A 63 0.60 -5.13 21.47
C VAL A 63 -0.86 -5.49 21.70
N ALA A 64 -1.29 -6.70 21.33
CA ALA A 64 -2.69 -7.08 21.40
C ALA A 64 -2.92 -8.58 21.63
N THR A 65 -4.09 -8.89 22.17
CA THR A 65 -4.69 -10.23 22.19
C THR A 65 -6.00 -10.21 21.42
N ARG A 66 -6.58 -11.37 21.11
CA ARG A 66 -7.89 -11.43 20.45
C ARG A 66 -8.98 -10.63 21.20
N ALA A 67 -8.96 -10.66 22.53
CA ALA A 67 -9.93 -9.94 23.36
C ALA A 67 -9.72 -8.43 23.38
N THR A 68 -8.48 -7.96 23.21
CA THR A 68 -8.14 -6.53 23.29
C THR A 68 -7.99 -5.87 21.91
N LEU A 69 -7.98 -6.64 20.82
CA LEU A 69 -7.60 -6.17 19.49
C LEU A 69 -8.42 -4.98 19.01
N GLY A 70 -9.74 -5.00 19.16
CA GLY A 70 -10.59 -3.89 18.72
C GLY A 70 -10.25 -2.56 19.42
N ALA A 71 -10.07 -2.59 20.74
CA ALA A 71 -9.68 -1.41 21.50
C ALA A 71 -8.22 -0.97 21.25
N VAL A 72 -7.35 -1.88 20.81
CA VAL A 72 -6.01 -1.54 20.35
C VAL A 72 -6.10 -0.82 19.01
N ARG A 73 -6.78 -1.40 18.02
CA ARG A 73 -6.91 -0.83 16.66
C ARG A 73 -7.64 0.50 16.61
N GLU A 74 -8.60 0.74 17.50
CA GLU A 74 -9.21 2.07 17.64
C GLU A 74 -8.18 3.14 18.07
N ARG A 75 -7.31 2.80 19.03
CA ARG A 75 -6.20 3.68 19.44
C ARG A 75 -5.12 3.81 18.37
N GLU A 76 -4.90 2.76 17.59
CA GLU A 76 -3.99 2.80 16.44
C GLU A 76 -4.54 3.74 15.34
N LEU A 77 -5.84 3.70 15.05
CA LEU A 77 -6.50 4.67 14.15
C LEU A 77 -6.34 6.10 14.65
N GLU A 78 -6.52 6.35 15.94
CA GLU A 78 -6.30 7.67 16.53
C GLU A 78 -4.84 8.13 16.37
N ALA A 79 -3.87 7.23 16.56
CA ALA A 79 -2.45 7.52 16.41
C ALA A 79 -2.08 7.77 14.93
N ALA A 80 -2.56 6.94 14.01
CA ALA A 80 -2.43 7.15 12.58
C ALA A 80 -3.05 8.48 12.15
N GLY A 81 -4.23 8.80 12.69
CA GLY A 81 -4.90 10.06 12.44
C GLY A 81 -4.07 11.29 12.85
N LYS A 82 -3.32 11.22 13.95
CA LYS A 82 -2.39 12.29 14.34
C LYS A 82 -1.26 12.46 13.33
N GLU A 83 -0.68 11.37 12.85
CA GLU A 83 0.38 11.42 11.83
C GLU A 83 -0.10 12.01 10.50
N LEU A 84 -1.36 11.75 10.14
CA LEU A 84 -2.01 12.28 8.94
C LEU A 84 -2.61 13.68 9.13
N GLY A 85 -2.62 14.24 10.34
CA GLY A 85 -3.24 15.55 10.62
C GLY A 85 -4.76 15.55 10.60
N LEU A 86 -5.41 14.41 10.87
CA LEU A 86 -6.87 14.30 10.93
C LEU A 86 -7.42 15.04 12.15
N ALA A 87 -8.54 15.73 11.96
CA ALA A 87 -9.26 16.41 13.02
C ALA A 87 -9.99 15.42 13.95
N ARG A 88 -10.57 14.36 13.38
CA ARG A 88 -11.34 13.35 14.14
C ARG A 88 -11.19 11.97 13.52
N THR A 89 -11.21 10.96 14.38
CA THR A 89 -11.33 9.55 14.00
C THR A 89 -12.44 8.90 14.82
N ARG A 90 -13.14 7.92 14.26
CA ARG A 90 -14.18 7.16 14.98
C ARG A 90 -14.30 5.73 14.44
N CYS A 91 -14.39 4.75 15.33
CA CYS A 91 -14.86 3.41 14.99
C CYS A 91 -16.35 3.26 15.34
N LEU A 92 -17.09 2.52 14.53
CA LEU A 92 -18.42 2.03 14.87
C LEU A 92 -18.35 0.58 15.37
N ASP A 93 -19.47 0.08 15.90
CA ASP A 93 -19.55 -1.17 16.67
C ASP A 93 -19.94 -2.40 15.83
N HIS A 94 -19.75 -2.36 14.51
CA HIS A 94 -20.07 -3.53 13.67
C HIS A 94 -19.05 -4.65 13.80
N PRO A 95 -19.49 -5.92 13.59
CA PRO A 95 -18.58 -7.05 13.56
C PRO A 95 -17.64 -6.98 12.35
N ASP A 96 -16.35 -7.03 12.63
CA ASP A 96 -15.29 -7.19 11.61
C ASP A 96 -15.45 -8.54 10.88
N GLY A 97 -15.49 -8.50 9.55
CA GLY A 97 -15.79 -9.62 8.65
C GLY A 97 -17.29 -9.89 8.46
N GLY A 98 -18.16 -9.10 9.11
CA GLY A 98 -19.60 -9.32 9.15
C GLY A 98 -20.45 -8.24 8.49
N LEU A 99 -19.85 -7.17 7.94
CA LEU A 99 -20.61 -6.05 7.38
C LEU A 99 -21.45 -6.46 6.17
N ALA A 100 -20.95 -7.37 5.34
CA ALA A 100 -21.71 -7.90 4.20
C ALA A 100 -22.98 -8.69 4.60
N ALA A 101 -23.07 -9.13 5.86
CA ALA A 101 -24.26 -9.81 6.39
C ALA A 101 -25.27 -8.85 7.05
N VAL A 102 -24.89 -7.59 7.28
CA VAL A 102 -25.80 -6.55 7.76
C VAL A 102 -26.69 -6.10 6.61
N ASP A 103 -27.97 -5.82 6.89
CA ASP A 103 -28.88 -5.24 5.89
C ASP A 103 -28.28 -3.93 5.36
N GLY A 104 -28.05 -3.85 4.05
CA GLY A 104 -27.47 -2.67 3.41
C GLY A 104 -28.26 -1.39 3.63
N ARG A 105 -29.57 -1.47 3.92
CA ARG A 105 -30.38 -0.31 4.32
C ARG A 105 -29.94 0.28 5.65
N VAL A 106 -29.63 -0.58 6.63
CA VAL A 106 -29.13 -0.15 7.95
C VAL A 106 -27.77 0.53 7.81
N LEU A 107 -26.87 -0.05 7.00
CA LEU A 107 -25.57 0.56 6.73
C LEU A 107 -25.70 1.91 5.99
N ALA A 108 -26.63 2.01 5.03
CA ALA A 108 -26.88 3.24 4.30
C ALA A 108 -27.51 4.33 5.19
N GLU A 109 -28.44 3.97 6.08
CA GLU A 109 -29.01 4.88 7.08
C GLU A 109 -27.92 5.43 8.00
N GLN A 110 -27.05 4.56 8.54
CA GLN A 110 -25.91 4.99 9.34
C GLN A 110 -24.96 5.89 8.55
N ALA A 111 -24.65 5.56 7.29
CA ALA A 111 -23.84 6.42 6.44
C ALA A 111 -24.50 7.79 6.26
N SER A 112 -25.82 7.86 6.04
CA SER A 112 -26.56 9.12 5.96
C SER A 112 -26.51 9.93 7.27
N GLU A 113 -26.56 9.29 8.43
CA GLU A 113 -26.34 9.93 9.73
C GLU A 113 -24.93 10.54 9.83
N LEU A 114 -23.89 9.81 9.42
CA LEU A 114 -22.51 10.33 9.35
C LEU A 114 -22.44 11.57 8.44
N LEU A 115 -23.05 11.51 7.25
CA LEU A 115 -23.03 12.65 6.32
C LEU A 115 -23.78 13.87 6.89
N GLY A 116 -24.84 13.65 7.67
CA GLY A 116 -25.55 14.71 8.39
C GLY A 116 -24.70 15.33 9.51
N GLU A 117 -24.04 14.50 10.31
CA GLU A 117 -23.20 14.91 11.44
C GLU A 117 -21.95 15.69 10.99
N PHE A 118 -21.17 15.12 10.07
CA PHE A 118 -19.91 15.72 9.61
C PHE A 118 -20.13 16.79 8.53
N ALA A 119 -21.30 16.80 7.88
CA ALA A 119 -21.65 17.74 6.83
C ALA A 119 -20.55 17.90 5.73
N PRO A 120 -19.95 16.80 5.20
CA PRO A 120 -18.77 16.86 4.36
C PRO A 120 -19.02 17.49 2.99
N ASP A 121 -17.99 18.14 2.43
CA ASP A 121 -17.98 18.62 1.05
C ASP A 121 -17.39 17.55 0.10
N VAL A 122 -16.52 16.69 0.63
CA VAL A 122 -15.88 15.57 -0.08
C VAL A 122 -15.97 14.31 0.78
N VAL A 123 -16.34 13.19 0.16
CA VAL A 123 -16.33 11.86 0.76
C VAL A 123 -15.38 10.94 -0.02
N VAL A 124 -14.58 10.18 0.71
CA VAL A 124 -13.69 9.13 0.18
C VAL A 124 -14.09 7.79 0.78
N THR A 125 -14.29 6.76 -0.04
CA THR A 125 -14.67 5.41 0.39
C THR A 125 -14.27 4.37 -0.66
N PHE A 126 -14.75 3.12 -0.55
CA PHE A 126 -14.47 2.06 -1.50
C PHE A 126 -15.35 2.08 -2.76
N GLY A 127 -14.79 1.59 -3.85
CA GLY A 127 -15.53 1.25 -5.06
C GLY A 127 -16.27 -0.09 -4.95
N PRO A 128 -17.03 -0.47 -6.00
CA PRO A 128 -17.74 -1.75 -6.05
C PRO A 128 -16.80 -2.97 -6.07
N ASP A 129 -15.53 -2.77 -6.45
CA ASP A 129 -14.45 -3.74 -6.34
C ASP A 129 -13.94 -3.92 -4.90
N GLY A 130 -14.38 -3.08 -3.96
CA GLY A 130 -13.98 -3.14 -2.56
C GLY A 130 -12.51 -2.82 -2.32
N PHE A 131 -11.81 -2.20 -3.28
CA PHE A 131 -10.36 -1.99 -3.28
C PHE A 131 -9.57 -3.31 -3.30
N SER A 132 -9.58 -4.09 -2.21
CA SER A 132 -8.92 -5.41 -2.09
C SER A 132 -9.82 -6.61 -2.44
N GLY A 133 -11.10 -6.38 -2.79
CA GLY A 133 -12.10 -7.44 -2.97
C GLY A 133 -12.74 -7.95 -1.68
N HIS A 134 -12.46 -7.33 -0.53
CA HIS A 134 -13.03 -7.73 0.75
C HIS A 134 -14.54 -7.42 0.83
N PRO A 135 -15.41 -8.38 1.23
CA PRO A 135 -16.86 -8.17 1.28
C PRO A 135 -17.30 -6.97 2.12
N ASP A 136 -16.67 -6.73 3.27
CA ASP A 136 -16.98 -5.56 4.10
C ASP A 136 -16.70 -4.23 3.37
N HIS A 137 -15.64 -4.17 2.55
CA HIS A 137 -15.31 -2.96 1.81
C HIS A 137 -16.38 -2.67 0.76
N THR A 138 -16.83 -3.69 0.03
CA THR A 138 -17.94 -3.57 -0.92
C THR A 138 -19.23 -3.13 -0.22
N ALA A 139 -19.53 -3.70 0.97
CA ALA A 139 -20.73 -3.33 1.73
C ALA A 139 -20.70 -1.86 2.18
N VAL A 140 -19.58 -1.40 2.74
CA VAL A 140 -19.40 0.01 3.16
C VAL A 140 -19.41 0.94 1.96
N GLY A 141 -18.68 0.62 0.90
CA GLY A 141 -18.64 1.42 -0.33
C GLY A 141 -20.03 1.59 -0.95
N ALA A 142 -20.83 0.52 -0.99
CA ALA A 142 -22.21 0.57 -1.48
C ALA A 142 -23.11 1.45 -0.58
N ALA A 143 -23.04 1.28 0.74
CA ALA A 143 -23.82 2.06 1.70
C ALA A 143 -23.51 3.57 1.62
N VAL A 144 -22.22 3.93 1.61
CA VAL A 144 -21.77 5.33 1.53
C VAL A 144 -22.15 5.95 0.19
N THR A 145 -22.05 5.18 -0.91
CA THR A 145 -22.45 5.63 -2.24
C THR A 145 -23.94 5.92 -2.31
N ALA A 146 -24.77 5.04 -1.75
CA ALA A 146 -26.22 5.23 -1.67
C ALA A 146 -26.56 6.51 -0.88
N ALA A 147 -25.97 6.68 0.31
CA ALA A 147 -26.17 7.86 1.15
C ALA A 147 -25.76 9.17 0.46
N CYS A 148 -24.60 9.20 -0.20
CA CYS A 148 -24.16 10.37 -0.97
C CYS A 148 -25.09 10.67 -2.15
N SER A 149 -25.60 9.64 -2.83
CA SER A 149 -26.50 9.76 -3.97
C SER A 149 -27.87 10.31 -3.57
N GLU A 150 -28.36 9.99 -2.37
CA GLU A 150 -29.55 10.60 -1.81
C GLU A 150 -29.29 12.07 -1.44
N LEU A 151 -28.18 12.33 -0.75
CA LEU A 151 -27.83 13.67 -0.26
C LEU A 151 -27.58 14.68 -1.38
N ARG A 152 -27.07 14.25 -2.55
CA ARG A 152 -26.74 15.13 -3.68
C ARG A 152 -27.94 15.97 -4.16
N SER A 153 -29.15 15.46 -3.97
CA SER A 153 -30.40 16.15 -4.34
C SER A 153 -30.69 17.36 -3.43
N ARG A 154 -30.08 17.39 -2.23
CA ARG A 154 -30.30 18.38 -1.19
C ARG A 154 -29.15 19.37 -1.06
N ARG A 155 -27.92 18.94 -1.34
CA ARG A 155 -26.71 19.79 -1.33
C ARG A 155 -25.62 19.24 -2.25
N PRO A 156 -24.71 20.09 -2.76
CA PRO A 156 -23.53 19.62 -3.46
C PRO A 156 -22.66 18.74 -2.56
N ILE A 157 -22.24 17.59 -3.10
CA ILE A 157 -21.29 16.66 -2.48
C ILE A 157 -20.42 16.04 -3.56
N ARG A 158 -19.14 15.83 -3.27
CA ARG A 158 -18.22 15.08 -4.13
C ARG A 158 -17.90 13.74 -3.50
N LEU A 159 -17.98 12.67 -4.29
CA LEU A 159 -17.70 11.31 -3.85
C LEU A 159 -16.58 10.74 -4.69
N PHE A 160 -15.56 10.20 -4.03
CA PHE A 160 -14.43 9.52 -4.64
C PHE A 160 -14.32 8.11 -4.07
N HIS A 161 -14.18 7.13 -4.97
CA HIS A 161 -13.83 5.77 -4.62
C HIS A 161 -12.32 5.58 -4.73
N CYS A 162 -11.69 5.02 -3.70
CA CYS A 162 -10.30 4.58 -3.76
C CYS A 162 -10.15 3.52 -4.85
N HIS A 163 -9.04 3.55 -5.57
CA HIS A 163 -8.71 2.56 -6.59
C HIS A 163 -7.28 2.08 -6.40
N LEU A 164 -7.06 0.79 -6.58
CA LEU A 164 -5.72 0.22 -6.46
C LEU A 164 -4.81 0.76 -7.58
N PRO A 165 -3.55 1.07 -7.26
CA PRO A 165 -2.53 1.27 -8.29
C PRO A 165 -2.32 -0.02 -9.09
N ARG A 166 -1.80 0.13 -10.31
CA ARG A 166 -1.25 -0.96 -11.11
C ARG A 166 0.16 -0.58 -11.53
N SER A 167 1.05 -0.54 -10.54
CA SER A 167 2.44 -0.20 -10.79
C SER A 167 3.15 -1.32 -11.53
N ARG A 168 4.08 -0.91 -12.40
CA ARG A 168 5.04 -1.81 -13.05
C ARG A 168 6.39 -1.81 -12.35
N MET A 169 6.52 -1.04 -11.27
CA MET A 169 7.73 -0.95 -10.48
C MET A 169 8.07 -2.32 -9.89
N LEU A 170 9.33 -2.72 -10.05
CA LEU A 170 9.91 -3.88 -9.41
C LEU A 170 10.71 -3.42 -8.19
N LEU A 171 10.20 -3.70 -7.01
CA LEU A 171 10.86 -3.51 -5.73
C LEU A 171 12.24 -4.20 -5.72
N ARG A 172 12.36 -5.38 -6.36
CA ARG A 172 13.64 -6.07 -6.56
C ARG A 172 14.69 -5.16 -7.19
N ASP A 173 14.33 -4.47 -8.27
CA ASP A 173 15.26 -3.67 -9.05
C ASP A 173 15.68 -2.44 -8.24
N ARG A 174 14.73 -1.78 -7.57
CA ARG A 174 15.02 -0.64 -6.69
C ARG A 174 15.85 -1.02 -5.47
N LEU A 175 15.57 -2.17 -4.85
CA LEU A 175 16.40 -2.69 -3.77
C LEU A 175 17.79 -3.07 -4.27
N ALA A 176 17.93 -3.65 -5.46
CA ALA A 176 19.22 -3.99 -6.04
C ALA A 176 20.07 -2.75 -6.29
N GLU A 177 19.50 -1.74 -6.96
CA GLU A 177 20.12 -0.43 -7.19
C GLU A 177 20.56 0.21 -5.87
N TRP A 178 19.66 0.26 -4.89
CA TRP A 178 19.98 0.81 -3.58
C TRP A 178 21.12 0.09 -2.87
N VAL A 179 21.10 -1.25 -2.84
CA VAL A 179 22.11 -2.04 -2.12
C VAL A 179 23.50 -1.88 -2.75
N VAL A 180 23.61 -1.80 -4.08
CA VAL A 180 24.92 -1.61 -4.74
C VAL A 180 25.48 -0.19 -4.59
N GLU A 181 24.65 0.79 -4.28
CA GLU A 181 25.07 2.17 -4.01
C GLU A 181 25.60 2.37 -2.58
N LEU A 182 25.32 1.44 -1.67
CA LEU A 182 25.80 1.52 -0.29
C LEU A 182 27.32 1.41 -0.23
N THR A 183 27.94 2.33 0.52
CA THR A 183 29.40 2.33 0.76
C THR A 183 29.84 1.29 1.79
N SER A 184 28.88 0.72 2.52
CA SER A 184 29.11 -0.31 3.53
C SER A 184 28.12 -1.45 3.33
N ARG A 185 28.50 -2.65 3.77
CA ARG A 185 27.63 -3.82 3.66
C ARG A 185 26.32 -3.59 4.40
N PHE A 186 25.21 -3.83 3.71
CA PHE A 186 23.90 -3.81 4.33
C PHE A 186 23.69 -5.03 5.22
N THR A 187 23.21 -4.80 6.45
CA THR A 187 22.71 -5.85 7.34
C THR A 187 21.41 -5.36 7.97
N GLY A 188 20.29 -5.93 7.53
CA GLY A 188 18.97 -5.60 8.03
C GLY A 188 18.78 -6.00 9.49
N SER A 189 18.17 -5.10 10.26
CA SER A 189 17.75 -5.40 11.64
C SER A 189 16.63 -6.45 11.65
N ARG A 190 16.31 -7.01 12.82
CA ARG A 190 15.14 -7.90 12.97
C ARG A 190 13.84 -7.22 12.58
N ASP A 191 13.73 -5.94 12.86
CA ASP A 191 12.55 -5.15 12.52
C ASP A 191 12.47 -4.94 11.01
N PHE A 192 13.60 -4.64 10.34
CA PHE A 192 13.67 -4.61 8.88
C PHE A 192 13.25 -5.94 8.25
N VAL A 193 13.72 -7.08 8.77
CA VAL A 193 13.36 -8.41 8.26
C VAL A 193 11.85 -8.66 8.34
N ARG A 194 11.25 -8.39 9.52
CA ARG A 194 9.80 -8.55 9.73
C ARG A 194 9.01 -7.67 8.79
N ALA A 195 9.45 -6.43 8.68
CA ALA A 195 8.75 -5.41 7.96
C ALA A 195 8.86 -5.64 6.45
N LEU A 196 10.03 -5.99 5.91
CA LEU A 196 10.20 -6.43 4.53
C LEU A 196 9.31 -7.63 4.20
N SER A 197 9.21 -8.61 5.09
CA SER A 197 8.37 -9.81 4.88
C SER A 197 6.86 -9.50 4.79
N VAL A 198 6.40 -8.52 5.59
CA VAL A 198 5.01 -8.03 5.52
C VAL A 198 4.84 -7.20 4.26
N PHE A 199 5.68 -6.18 4.14
CA PHE A 199 5.59 -5.14 3.13
C PHE A 199 5.67 -5.72 1.72
N SER A 200 6.61 -6.61 1.45
CA SER A 200 6.81 -7.20 0.12
C SER A 200 5.60 -7.97 -0.39
N ARG A 201 4.78 -8.53 0.50
CA ARG A 201 3.56 -9.26 0.13
C ARG A 201 2.39 -8.30 -0.06
N GLU A 202 2.25 -7.34 0.85
CA GLU A 202 1.15 -6.38 0.83
C GLU A 202 1.26 -5.41 -0.34
N THR A 203 2.46 -4.93 -0.68
CA THR A 203 2.65 -4.02 -1.82
C THR A 203 2.30 -4.68 -3.14
N THR A 204 2.63 -5.95 -3.30
CA THR A 204 2.21 -6.72 -4.48
C THR A 204 0.70 -6.95 -4.48
N ALA A 205 0.12 -7.38 -3.35
CA ALA A 205 -1.32 -7.63 -3.26
C ALA A 205 -2.16 -6.36 -3.54
N LEU A 206 -1.64 -5.19 -3.16
CA LEU A 206 -2.27 -3.89 -3.38
C LEU A 206 -1.83 -3.20 -4.69
N GLY A 207 -1.03 -3.86 -5.54
CA GLY A 207 -0.63 -3.35 -6.85
C GLY A 207 0.37 -2.19 -6.85
N TYR A 208 1.02 -1.93 -5.71
CA TYR A 208 2.08 -0.93 -5.56
C TYR A 208 3.43 -1.40 -6.12
N ALA A 209 3.64 -2.71 -6.19
CA ALA A 209 4.80 -3.33 -6.81
C ALA A 209 4.35 -4.54 -7.65
N ALA A 210 5.11 -4.87 -8.69
CA ALA A 210 4.80 -5.98 -9.59
C ALA A 210 5.56 -7.27 -9.26
N ASP A 211 6.44 -7.24 -8.25
CA ASP A 211 7.27 -8.37 -7.85
C ASP A 211 6.44 -9.55 -7.37
N PHE A 212 6.94 -10.75 -7.65
CA PHE A 212 6.54 -11.94 -6.95
C PHE A 212 7.58 -12.25 -5.87
N VAL A 213 7.11 -12.35 -4.62
CA VAL A 213 7.97 -12.65 -3.47
C VAL A 213 7.56 -13.96 -2.82
N SER A 214 8.49 -14.92 -2.78
CA SER A 214 8.32 -16.22 -2.14
C SER A 214 9.29 -16.38 -0.97
N VAL A 215 8.95 -17.28 -0.04
CA VAL A 215 9.89 -17.78 0.96
C VAL A 215 10.40 -19.13 0.46
N GLU A 216 11.70 -19.27 0.28
CA GLU A 216 12.33 -20.51 -0.17
C GLU A 216 13.33 -21.04 0.86
N TRP A 217 13.45 -22.36 0.90
CA TRP A 217 14.36 -23.09 1.76
C TRP A 217 15.35 -23.90 0.91
N PHE A 218 16.64 -23.77 1.22
CA PHE A 218 17.75 -24.39 0.51
C PHE A 218 18.57 -25.24 1.49
N PRO A 219 18.70 -26.56 1.27
CA PRO A 219 19.52 -27.39 2.13
C PRO A 219 21.01 -27.08 1.97
N SER A 220 21.79 -27.32 3.02
CA SER A 220 23.25 -27.17 2.97
C SER A 220 23.88 -27.85 1.74
N GLY A 221 24.76 -27.14 1.04
CA GLY A 221 25.50 -27.61 -0.12
C GLY A 221 24.84 -27.32 -1.47
N THR A 222 23.60 -26.80 -1.51
CA THR A 222 22.93 -26.45 -2.78
C THR A 222 23.29 -25.07 -3.27
N TYR A 223 23.27 -24.88 -4.58
CA TYR A 223 23.33 -23.56 -5.21
C TYR A 223 21.98 -22.85 -5.03
N LEU A 224 22.04 -21.59 -4.59
CA LEU A 224 20.92 -20.65 -4.70
C LEU A 224 20.89 -20.02 -6.09
N MET A 225 22.07 -19.80 -6.67
CA MET A 225 22.27 -19.30 -8.04
C MET A 225 23.66 -19.70 -8.53
N GLU A 226 23.80 -19.88 -9.83
CA GLU A 226 25.05 -20.28 -10.48
C GLU A 226 25.69 -19.11 -11.25
N GLN A 227 27.03 -19.07 -11.26
CA GLN A 227 27.80 -18.11 -12.04
C GLN A 227 27.47 -18.25 -13.52
N GLY A 228 27.23 -17.13 -14.20
CA GLY A 228 26.89 -17.09 -15.63
C GLY A 228 25.40 -17.22 -15.93
N GLU A 229 24.56 -17.57 -14.96
CA GLU A 229 23.10 -17.52 -15.14
C GLU A 229 22.61 -16.08 -15.37
N GLU A 230 21.47 -15.95 -16.04
CA GLU A 230 20.76 -14.68 -16.12
C GLU A 230 20.34 -14.24 -14.70
N ALA A 231 20.55 -12.96 -14.39
CA ALA A 231 20.15 -12.42 -13.09
C ALA A 231 18.64 -12.16 -13.08
N THR A 232 17.87 -13.14 -12.62
CA THR A 232 16.40 -13.08 -12.58
C THR A 232 15.84 -12.99 -11.16
N THR A 233 16.64 -13.33 -10.15
CA THR A 233 16.22 -13.32 -8.74
C THR A 233 17.16 -12.51 -7.85
N MET A 234 16.63 -11.92 -6.79
CA MET A 234 17.41 -11.37 -5.69
C MET A 234 16.94 -12.05 -4.40
N HIS A 235 17.88 -12.39 -3.52
CA HIS A 235 17.58 -13.10 -2.29
C HIS A 235 17.89 -12.23 -1.09
N PHE A 236 17.00 -12.23 -0.11
CA PHE A 236 17.24 -11.67 1.22
C PHE A 236 17.28 -12.81 2.24
N LEU A 237 18.43 -13.01 2.87
CA LEU A 237 18.67 -14.16 3.74
C LEU A 237 17.96 -13.96 5.09
N LEU A 238 17.06 -14.88 5.43
CA LEU A 238 16.32 -14.89 6.71
C LEU A 238 17.01 -15.76 7.75
N SER A 239 17.67 -16.83 7.33
CA SER A 239 18.39 -17.79 8.17
C SER A 239 19.48 -18.51 7.37
N GLY A 240 20.40 -19.17 8.06
CA GLY A 240 21.53 -19.87 7.45
C GLY A 240 22.62 -18.93 6.93
N SER A 241 23.65 -19.52 6.32
CA SER A 241 24.76 -18.78 5.72
C SER A 241 25.09 -19.30 4.33
N VAL A 242 25.64 -18.42 3.49
CA VAL A 242 26.04 -18.74 2.12
C VAL A 242 27.50 -18.34 1.86
N GLU A 243 28.14 -19.07 0.97
CA GLU A 243 29.42 -18.69 0.37
C GLU A 243 29.18 -18.17 -1.04
N ILE A 244 29.79 -17.02 -1.34
CA ILE A 244 29.86 -16.48 -2.68
C ILE A 244 31.17 -16.98 -3.28
N ARG A 245 31.06 -17.79 -4.34
CA ARG A 245 32.20 -18.50 -4.92
C ARG A 245 32.38 -18.10 -6.38
N ARG A 246 33.60 -17.71 -6.76
CA ARG A 246 33.94 -17.38 -8.15
C ARG A 246 34.72 -18.51 -8.80
N GLU A 247 34.25 -18.92 -9.97
CA GLU A 247 34.91 -19.89 -10.82
C GLU A 247 35.76 -19.17 -11.87
N GLY A 248 37.06 -19.46 -11.86
CA GLY A 248 38.01 -18.94 -12.86
C GLY A 248 37.94 -19.71 -14.18
N ALA A 249 38.54 -19.14 -15.23
CA ALA A 249 38.66 -19.81 -16.54
C ALA A 249 39.46 -21.14 -16.50
N ASP A 250 40.21 -21.38 -15.41
CA ASP A 250 40.92 -22.62 -15.13
C ASP A 250 40.05 -23.70 -14.45
N GLY A 251 38.75 -23.43 -14.27
CA GLY A 251 37.81 -24.30 -13.57
C GLY A 251 37.99 -24.34 -12.05
N ARG A 252 38.85 -23.49 -11.48
CA ARG A 252 39.04 -23.44 -10.02
C ARG A 252 38.00 -22.52 -9.40
N VAL A 253 37.29 -23.06 -8.41
CA VAL A 253 36.33 -22.33 -7.59
C VAL A 253 37.02 -21.78 -6.34
N ARG A 254 36.84 -20.48 -6.06
CA ARG A 254 37.36 -19.83 -4.86
C ARG A 254 36.25 -19.11 -4.12
N VAL A 255 36.20 -19.25 -2.80
CA VAL A 255 35.33 -18.43 -1.95
C VAL A 255 35.87 -17.00 -1.99
N VAL A 256 35.03 -16.06 -2.43
CA VAL A 256 35.38 -14.64 -2.50
C VAL A 256 34.71 -13.84 -1.38
N ASP A 257 33.59 -14.33 -0.86
CA ASP A 257 32.83 -13.66 0.18
C ASP A 257 31.87 -14.64 0.89
N ARG A 258 31.27 -14.22 2.00
CA ARG A 258 30.23 -14.95 2.75
C ARG A 258 29.11 -13.99 3.12
N SER A 259 27.87 -14.48 3.14
CA SER A 259 26.71 -13.71 3.59
C SER A 259 25.82 -14.51 4.52
N GLY A 260 25.07 -13.80 5.36
CA GLY A 260 24.23 -14.37 6.40
C GLY A 260 22.91 -13.62 6.60
N PRO A 261 22.18 -13.91 7.68
CA PRO A 261 20.85 -13.36 7.89
C PRO A 261 20.86 -11.82 7.94
N GLY A 262 19.88 -11.21 7.26
CA GLY A 262 19.78 -9.76 7.12
C GLY A 262 20.53 -9.19 5.91
N GLU A 263 21.21 -10.01 5.13
CA GLU A 263 21.95 -9.57 3.94
C GLU A 263 21.24 -9.95 2.64
N PHE A 264 21.44 -9.14 1.61
CA PHE A 264 21.03 -9.45 0.26
C PHE A 264 22.15 -10.20 -0.49
N VAL A 265 21.75 -11.09 -1.40
CA VAL A 265 22.65 -11.72 -2.37
C VAL A 265 22.01 -11.75 -3.76
N GLY A 266 22.85 -11.58 -4.78
CA GLY A 266 22.45 -11.61 -6.19
C GLY A 266 22.03 -10.24 -6.75
N GLU A 267 22.09 -9.18 -5.95
CA GLU A 267 21.76 -7.80 -6.30
C GLU A 267 22.61 -7.23 -7.44
N THR A 268 23.91 -7.54 -7.48
CA THR A 268 24.83 -7.00 -8.49
C THR A 268 24.40 -7.32 -9.93
N GLY A 269 23.97 -8.56 -10.18
CA GLY A 269 23.53 -8.97 -11.52
C GLY A 269 22.26 -8.24 -11.96
N ILE A 270 21.32 -8.04 -11.02
CA ILE A 270 20.08 -7.30 -11.24
C ILE A 270 20.38 -5.83 -11.56
N ALA A 271 21.13 -5.15 -10.69
CA ALA A 271 21.42 -3.72 -10.83
C ALA A 271 22.24 -3.39 -12.09
N THR A 272 23.08 -4.31 -12.56
CA THR A 272 23.95 -4.08 -13.74
C THR A 272 23.38 -4.65 -15.05
N GLY A 273 22.30 -5.42 -15.00
CA GLY A 273 21.75 -6.14 -16.16
C GLY A 273 22.72 -7.16 -16.76
N ARG A 274 23.62 -7.73 -15.95
CA ARG A 274 24.65 -8.68 -16.38
C ARG A 274 24.40 -10.07 -15.80
N PRO A 275 24.90 -11.15 -16.44
CA PRO A 275 24.88 -12.48 -15.85
C PRO A 275 25.57 -12.52 -14.48
N ARG A 276 25.20 -13.50 -13.66
CA ARG A 276 25.77 -13.71 -12.32
C ARG A 276 27.30 -13.78 -12.39
N ASN A 277 27.97 -13.01 -11.53
CA ASN A 277 29.43 -12.93 -11.50
C ASN A 277 30.08 -13.95 -10.54
N ALA A 278 29.28 -14.73 -9.82
CA ALA A 278 29.68 -15.74 -8.85
C ALA A 278 28.52 -16.71 -8.59
N HIS A 279 28.86 -17.91 -8.14
CA HIS A 279 27.95 -18.86 -7.52
C HIS A 279 27.59 -18.39 -6.11
N VAL A 280 26.38 -18.71 -5.64
CA VAL A 280 25.99 -18.57 -4.23
C VAL A 280 25.58 -19.94 -3.72
N VAL A 281 26.30 -20.45 -2.73
CA VAL A 281 26.13 -21.83 -2.23
C VAL A 281 25.75 -21.81 -0.76
N ALA A 282 24.68 -22.52 -0.40
CA ALA A 282 24.28 -22.73 0.98
C ALA A 282 25.38 -23.48 1.76
N VAL A 283 25.84 -22.90 2.87
CA VAL A 283 26.80 -23.54 3.79
C VAL A 283 26.04 -24.29 4.89
N ASP A 284 24.95 -23.70 5.36
CA ASP A 284 23.98 -24.30 6.27
C ASP A 284 22.62 -24.40 5.57
N ASP A 285 21.60 -24.91 6.25
CA ASP A 285 20.22 -24.78 5.76
C ASP A 285 19.80 -23.30 5.74
N VAL A 286 19.47 -22.79 4.56
CA VAL A 286 19.18 -21.38 4.32
C VAL A 286 17.69 -21.18 4.04
N THR A 287 17.09 -20.18 4.67
CA THR A 287 15.77 -19.66 4.26
C THR A 287 15.96 -18.25 3.72
N SER A 288 15.35 -17.93 2.58
CA SER A 288 15.42 -16.58 2.00
C SER A 288 14.08 -16.10 1.47
N LEU A 289 13.86 -14.78 1.51
CA LEU A 289 12.87 -14.14 0.64
C LEU A 289 13.46 -14.03 -0.76
N VAL A 290 12.77 -14.59 -1.76
CA VAL A 290 13.17 -14.55 -3.16
C VAL A 290 12.30 -13.53 -3.89
N PHE A 291 12.93 -12.53 -4.48
CA PHE A 291 12.27 -11.49 -5.27
C PHE A 291 12.43 -11.81 -6.76
N LEU A 292 11.31 -11.96 -7.46
CA LEU A 292 11.25 -12.26 -8.89
C LEU A 292 10.43 -11.18 -9.63
N ALA A 293 10.83 -10.84 -10.87
CA ALA A 293 10.08 -9.90 -11.72
C ALA A 293 8.70 -10.40 -12.15
N ALA A 294 8.51 -11.72 -12.20
CA ALA A 294 7.25 -12.35 -12.52
C ALA A 294 7.14 -13.67 -11.76
N GLY A 295 5.96 -13.99 -11.25
CA GLY A 295 5.70 -15.28 -10.63
C GLY A 295 5.85 -16.43 -11.64
N PRO A 296 6.17 -17.65 -11.18
CA PRO A 296 6.13 -18.82 -12.04
C PRO A 296 4.74 -18.95 -12.68
N PRO A 297 4.61 -19.45 -13.92
CA PRO A 297 3.32 -19.63 -14.56
C PRO A 297 2.46 -20.59 -13.71
N SER A 298 1.55 -20.04 -12.91
CA SER A 298 0.61 -20.82 -12.11
C SER A 298 -0.58 -21.24 -12.96
N VAL A 299 -1.02 -22.49 -12.79
CA VAL A 299 -2.17 -23.12 -13.47
C VAL A 299 -3.52 -22.41 -13.16
N ASP A 300 -3.56 -21.55 -12.14
CA ASP A 300 -4.78 -20.92 -11.62
C ASP A 300 -5.01 -19.47 -12.10
N ARG A 301 -4.36 -19.06 -13.21
CA ARG A 301 -4.59 -17.75 -13.86
C ARG A 301 -5.94 -17.63 -14.56
N GLN A 302 -6.99 -18.31 -14.08
CA GLN A 302 -8.32 -18.25 -14.67
C GLN A 302 -9.20 -17.13 -14.09
N ARG A 303 -8.62 -16.15 -13.39
CA ARG A 303 -9.38 -15.06 -12.74
C ARG A 303 -9.23 -13.65 -13.30
N ASP A 304 -8.51 -13.42 -14.40
CA ASP A 304 -8.40 -12.03 -14.92
C ASP A 304 -8.21 -11.87 -16.44
N ASP A 305 -8.72 -12.80 -17.26
CA ASP A 305 -8.75 -12.65 -18.74
C ASP A 305 -9.93 -11.80 -19.25
N ALA A 306 -10.57 -11.02 -18.39
CA ALA A 306 -11.37 -9.89 -18.86
C ALA A 306 -10.47 -8.66 -18.92
N VAL A 307 -9.61 -8.56 -19.94
CA VAL A 307 -8.80 -7.36 -20.20
C VAL A 307 -9.74 -6.16 -20.31
N PRO A 308 -9.85 -5.27 -19.30
CA PRO A 308 -10.60 -4.05 -19.47
C PRO A 308 -9.73 -3.15 -20.36
N LEU A 309 -10.34 -2.45 -21.32
CA LEU A 309 -9.66 -1.53 -22.23
C LEU A 309 -8.75 -0.56 -21.43
N LEU A 310 -7.45 -0.88 -21.35
CA LEU A 310 -6.41 -0.09 -20.69
C LEU A 310 -6.16 1.14 -21.58
N THR A 311 -6.40 2.35 -21.06
CA THR A 311 -6.45 3.54 -21.92
C THR A 311 -5.26 4.49 -21.79
N ARG A 312 -4.43 4.45 -20.72
CA ARG A 312 -3.23 5.31 -20.62
C ARG A 312 -2.12 4.81 -19.67
N SER A 313 -0.87 5.13 -20.00
CA SER A 313 0.29 5.01 -19.13
C SER A 313 0.65 6.38 -18.54
N LEU A 314 1.01 6.43 -17.25
CA LEU A 314 1.58 7.65 -16.64
C LEU A 314 3.08 7.78 -16.94
N PRO A 315 3.69 8.97 -16.76
CA PRO A 315 5.14 9.13 -16.82
C PRO A 315 5.91 8.24 -15.83
N SER A 316 5.28 7.87 -14.71
CA SER A 316 5.79 6.88 -13.75
C SER A 316 5.85 5.45 -14.30
N GLY A 317 5.22 5.18 -15.46
CA GLY A 317 5.08 3.85 -16.05
C GLY A 317 3.87 3.07 -15.56
N ASP A 318 3.12 3.60 -14.58
CA ASP A 318 1.92 2.96 -14.06
C ASP A 318 0.81 2.88 -15.09
N LEU A 319 0.07 1.78 -15.05
CA LEU A 319 -1.12 1.60 -15.87
C LEU A 319 -2.34 2.15 -15.14
N VAL A 320 -3.08 3.03 -15.80
CA VAL A 320 -4.27 3.62 -15.23
C VAL A 320 -5.51 3.00 -15.87
N ASP A 321 -6.34 2.39 -15.04
CA ASP A 321 -7.65 1.88 -15.45
C ASP A 321 -8.51 3.03 -16.02
N ALA A 322 -9.27 2.77 -17.09
CA ALA A 322 -10.13 3.77 -17.72
C ALA A 322 -11.14 4.40 -16.77
N ARG A 323 -11.50 3.69 -15.68
CA ARG A 323 -12.39 4.16 -14.62
C ARG A 323 -11.76 5.25 -13.76
N VAL A 324 -10.44 5.26 -13.59
CA VAL A 324 -9.74 6.26 -12.77
C VAL A 324 -9.91 7.64 -13.39
N SER A 325 -10.54 8.53 -12.64
CA SER A 325 -10.84 9.89 -13.07
C SER A 325 -10.04 10.95 -12.33
N ALA A 326 -9.38 10.60 -11.21
CA ALA A 326 -8.47 11.46 -10.49
C ALA A 326 -7.21 10.70 -10.04
N CYS A 327 -6.05 11.33 -10.19
CA CYS A 327 -4.79 10.91 -9.60
C CYS A 327 -4.26 12.07 -8.77
N ILE A 328 -3.84 11.79 -7.53
CA ILE A 328 -3.35 12.81 -6.62
C ILE A 328 -1.89 12.50 -6.33
N ASP A 329 -1.01 13.42 -6.72
CA ASP A 329 0.39 13.41 -6.30
C ASP A 329 0.47 13.75 -4.81
N VAL A 330 0.94 12.79 -4.03
CA VAL A 330 1.11 12.83 -2.58
C VAL A 330 2.57 12.58 -2.19
N THR A 331 3.51 12.73 -3.13
CA THR A 331 4.94 12.43 -2.95
C THR A 331 5.52 13.11 -1.70
N ASP A 332 5.16 14.36 -1.44
CA ASP A 332 5.61 15.11 -0.25
C ASP A 332 4.97 14.66 1.06
N PHE A 333 3.90 13.88 0.98
CA PHE A 333 3.13 13.36 2.11
C PHE A 333 3.36 11.87 2.39
N VAL A 334 4.20 11.20 1.58
CA VAL A 334 4.54 9.77 1.79
C VAL A 334 5.09 9.53 3.18
N GLY A 335 5.92 10.43 3.72
CA GLY A 335 6.41 10.30 5.09
C GLY A 335 5.30 10.27 6.15
N HIS A 336 4.21 11.03 5.97
CA HIS A 336 3.04 10.97 6.84
C HIS A 336 2.32 9.63 6.73
N LYS A 337 2.13 9.15 5.50
CA LYS A 337 1.51 7.84 5.23
C LYS A 337 2.29 6.70 5.89
N ILE A 338 3.61 6.68 5.77
CA ILE A 338 4.46 5.63 6.36
C ILE A 338 4.43 5.65 7.90
N ARG A 339 4.46 6.83 8.53
CA ARG A 339 4.32 6.92 9.99
C ARG A 339 2.93 6.51 10.47
N ALA A 340 1.89 6.85 9.72
CA ALA A 340 0.53 6.39 9.98
C ALA A 340 0.41 4.86 9.84
N THR A 341 1.03 4.27 8.82
CA THR A 341 1.09 2.79 8.68
C THR A 341 1.79 2.16 9.89
N ALA A 342 2.92 2.72 10.34
CA ALA A 342 3.62 2.22 11.53
C ALA A 342 2.82 2.40 12.84
N ALA A 343 1.91 3.37 12.90
CA ALA A 343 1.00 3.54 14.04
C ALA A 343 -0.01 2.39 14.16
N HIS A 344 -0.36 1.74 13.04
CA HIS A 344 -1.14 0.49 13.00
C HIS A 344 -0.31 -0.74 13.38
N ARG A 345 0.39 -0.68 14.51
CA ARG A 345 1.44 -1.64 14.92
C ARG A 345 0.97 -3.09 15.01
N SER A 346 -0.28 -3.32 15.41
CA SER A 346 -0.88 -4.66 15.46
C SER A 346 -0.94 -5.33 14.07
N GLN A 347 -0.86 -4.54 13.00
CA GLN A 347 -1.01 -4.93 11.60
C GLN A 347 0.27 -4.71 10.78
N TYR A 348 1.01 -3.66 11.11
CA TYR A 348 2.23 -3.24 10.43
C TYR A 348 3.30 -2.90 11.47
N PRO A 349 3.95 -3.91 12.07
CA PRO A 349 5.07 -3.70 12.99
C PRO A 349 6.34 -3.33 12.21
N ILE A 350 6.32 -2.13 11.62
CA ILE A 350 7.35 -1.61 10.72
C ILE A 350 8.03 -0.39 11.35
N ASP A 351 9.30 -0.17 11.00
CA ASP A 351 10.02 1.06 11.32
C ASP A 351 9.87 2.04 10.14
N PRO A 352 9.34 3.26 10.34
CA PRO A 352 9.19 4.25 9.27
C PRO A 352 10.49 4.59 8.51
N ALA A 353 11.65 4.43 9.14
CA ALA A 353 12.95 4.73 8.54
C ALA A 353 13.61 3.55 7.83
N MET A 354 12.91 2.41 7.71
CA MET A 354 13.53 1.15 7.29
C MET A 354 13.82 1.06 5.78
N PHE A 355 13.07 1.76 4.94
CA PHE A 355 13.28 1.77 3.49
C PHE A 355 13.83 3.12 3.03
N PRO A 356 14.59 3.15 1.92
CA PRO A 356 14.99 4.40 1.29
C PRO A 356 13.77 5.24 0.92
N ASP A 357 13.84 6.53 1.26
CA ASP A 357 12.78 7.50 0.97
C ASP A 357 12.45 7.56 -0.53
N SER A 358 13.44 7.41 -1.41
CA SER A 358 13.25 7.36 -2.86
C SER A 358 12.32 6.22 -3.30
N ILE A 359 12.53 5.01 -2.75
CA ILE A 359 11.71 3.83 -3.06
C ILE A 359 10.29 4.01 -2.55
N LEU A 360 10.15 4.52 -1.31
CA LEU A 360 8.84 4.79 -0.72
C LEU A 360 8.06 5.84 -1.51
N ARG A 361 8.73 6.90 -1.97
CA ARG A 361 8.12 7.97 -2.77
C ARG A 361 7.69 7.50 -4.15
N GLU A 362 8.49 6.69 -4.83
CA GLU A 362 8.11 6.13 -6.13
C GLU A 362 6.86 5.25 -6.00
N MET A 363 6.82 4.42 -4.95
CA MET A 363 5.77 3.45 -4.75
C MET A 363 4.46 4.07 -4.24
N PHE A 364 4.53 5.02 -3.29
CA PHE A 364 3.35 5.59 -2.64
C PHE A 364 3.06 7.04 -3.01
N GLY A 365 3.81 7.62 -3.94
CA GLY A 365 3.74 9.04 -4.31
C GLY A 365 2.47 9.42 -5.07
N VAL A 366 1.68 8.46 -5.55
CA VAL A 366 0.42 8.73 -6.26
C VAL A 366 -0.70 7.86 -5.68
N GLU A 367 -1.85 8.48 -5.42
CA GLU A 367 -3.09 7.80 -5.06
C GLU A 367 -4.16 8.00 -6.13
N TYR A 368 -4.94 6.94 -6.38
CA TYR A 368 -5.84 6.84 -7.53
C TYR A 368 -7.29 6.77 -7.06
N PHE A 369 -8.15 7.54 -7.72
CA PHE A 369 -9.56 7.62 -7.36
C PHE A 369 -10.47 7.60 -8.59
N VAL A 370 -11.66 7.06 -8.37
CA VAL A 370 -12.81 7.20 -9.27
C VAL A 370 -13.77 8.22 -8.66
N GLN A 371 -13.84 9.40 -9.24
CA GLN A 371 -14.90 10.36 -8.97
C GLN A 371 -16.25 9.81 -9.43
N VAL A 372 -17.16 9.63 -8.47
CA VAL A 372 -18.53 9.15 -8.67
C VAL A 372 -19.51 10.31 -8.70
N LEU A 373 -19.32 11.30 -7.82
CA LEU A 373 -20.16 12.49 -7.74
C LEU A 373 -19.32 13.79 -7.83
N PRO A 374 -19.80 14.82 -8.56
CA PRO A 374 -20.88 14.72 -9.55
C PRO A 374 -20.55 13.70 -10.64
N GLU A 375 -21.59 13.10 -11.23
CA GLU A 375 -21.42 12.17 -12.35
C GLU A 375 -20.69 12.90 -13.48
N ARG A 376 -19.77 12.21 -14.19
CA ARG A 376 -19.17 12.77 -15.40
C ARG A 376 -20.29 13.08 -16.39
N GLU A 377 -20.37 14.33 -16.84
CA GLU A 377 -21.24 14.67 -17.95
C GLU A 377 -20.80 13.86 -19.17
N LEU A 378 -21.70 12.97 -19.63
CA LEU A 378 -21.51 12.30 -20.90
C LEU A 378 -21.58 13.38 -21.98
N ASP A 379 -20.54 13.50 -22.80
CA ASP A 379 -20.57 14.37 -23.96
C ASP A 379 -21.68 13.89 -24.92
N ARG A 380 -22.79 14.62 -24.91
CA ARG A 380 -23.95 14.36 -25.78
C ARG A 380 -23.81 15.02 -27.15
N SER A 381 -22.69 15.70 -27.44
CA SER A 381 -22.50 16.39 -28.72
C SER A 381 -22.53 15.46 -29.94
N LEU A 382 -22.32 14.15 -29.75
CA LEU A 382 -22.49 13.13 -30.80
C LEU A 382 -23.95 12.77 -31.09
N PHE A 383 -24.88 13.13 -30.20
CA PHE A 383 -26.33 13.00 -30.40
C PHE A 383 -26.88 14.41 -30.65
N GLY A 384 -26.75 14.88 -31.89
CA GLY A 384 -27.18 16.22 -32.31
C GLY A 384 -28.58 16.60 -31.82
N SER A 385 -28.74 17.92 -31.59
CA SER A 385 -29.93 18.66 -31.17
C SER A 385 -31.23 18.31 -31.88
#